data_AF-A0A9D4XMP6-F1
#
_entry.id   AF-A0A9D4XMP6-F1
#
_cell.length_a   1.000
_cell.length_b   1.000
_cell.length_c   1.000
_cell.angle_alpha   90.00
_cell.angle_beta   90.00
_cell.angle_gamma   90.00
#
_symmetry.space_group_name_H-M   'P 1'
#
loop_
_entity.id
_entity.type
_entity.pdbx_description
1 polymer ?
#
loop_
_entity_poly.entity_id
_entity_poly.type
_entity_poly.pdbx_seq_one_letter_code
_entity_poly.pdbx_strand_id
1 'polypeptide(L)'
;MHQKKSEIQIGKESTGISSDFNPKLYNSIHHKQQQHKSSPIYHHNHKHNKIKPSKSLSFFNFPQLYSLSLAALRRLRHRLRFVLLLSFPFFYFLLSRPTHSFFFNFLSAFAFSAALFFSLSLKFKSSPSLPIVLTVQRWRRRRKEKKEERNKLLNTVVVLEVRVYSNGDVYEGEMKKGKCCGSGVYYYNMSGRYEGDWVDGKYDGFGVETWSKGSRYKGQYRDGLRHGFGVYRFYTGDVYAGEWLNGQSHGSGVHTCDDGSRFVGEFKWGVKHGLGHYHFRNGDTYAGEYFADKMHGFGVYCFANGHRYEGTWHEGKRHGLGMYTFRNGETQSGHWKNGVLDIPSTQNATYPVSPVGVNHSRVLNTVQEARRAVEKAYDVAKVDERVNRAVSAANRAANAARVAAIKAEKNEIQQVNNESISIPIL
;
A
#
# COMPACT_ATOMS: atom_id res chain seq x y z
N MET A 1 3.14 37.48 27.74
CA MET A 1 2.57 36.24 27.16
C MET A 1 2.69 36.33 25.65
N HIS A 2 3.78 35.84 25.07
CA HIS A 2 3.90 35.76 23.62
C HIS A 2 3.05 34.59 23.11
N GLN A 3 1.81 34.88 22.70
CA GLN A 3 1.03 33.97 21.87
C GLN A 3 1.67 33.94 20.48
N LYS A 4 2.58 32.97 20.27
CA LYS A 4 3.01 32.59 18.91
C LYS A 4 1.77 31.98 18.24
N LYS A 5 1.37 32.55 17.10
CA LYS A 5 0.22 32.14 16.29
C LYS A 5 0.27 30.62 16.06
N SER A 6 -0.85 29.94 16.31
CA SER A 6 -1.03 28.54 15.95
C SER A 6 -1.16 28.42 14.44
N GLU A 7 -0.05 28.25 13.74
CA GLU A 7 -0.06 27.90 12.32
C GLU A 7 -0.36 26.40 12.14
N ILE A 8 -1.66 26.16 11.89
CA ILE A 8 -2.18 25.38 10.76
C ILE A 8 -1.59 23.97 10.58
N GLN A 9 -2.35 22.99 11.09
CA GLN A 9 -2.49 21.63 10.56
C GLN A 9 -1.22 21.00 9.99
N ILE A 10 -0.49 20.33 10.90
CA ILE A 10 0.47 19.27 10.60
C ILE A 10 -0.21 18.24 9.68
N GLY A 11 -0.10 18.44 8.36
CA GLY A 11 -0.65 17.51 7.38
C GLY A 11 -1.39 18.07 6.16
N LYS A 12 -1.65 19.39 6.04
CA LYS A 12 -2.42 19.91 4.88
C LYS A 12 -1.63 20.18 3.60
N GLU A 13 -0.30 20.12 3.62
CA GLU A 13 0.51 20.38 2.41
C GLU A 13 0.59 19.19 1.42
N SER A 14 -0.09 18.07 1.67
CA SER A 14 -0.14 16.96 0.71
C SER A 14 -1.25 17.17 -0.33
N THR A 15 -1.09 18.16 -1.21
CA THR A 15 -1.79 18.19 -2.51
C THR A 15 -0.92 17.64 -3.64
N GLY A 16 0.19 16.96 -3.32
CA GLY A 16 1.08 16.29 -4.28
C GLY A 16 0.48 15.05 -4.96
N ILE A 17 -0.82 15.07 -5.24
CA ILE A 17 -1.41 14.23 -6.27
C ILE A 17 -1.09 14.92 -7.60
N SER A 18 -0.42 14.19 -8.50
CA SER A 18 -0.16 14.60 -9.88
C SER A 18 -1.35 15.38 -10.45
N SER A 19 -1.09 16.55 -11.03
CA SER A 19 -2.08 17.42 -11.66
C SER A 19 -2.87 16.76 -12.81
N ASP A 20 -2.43 15.57 -13.25
CA ASP A 20 -3.12 14.76 -14.27
C ASP A 20 -4.08 13.71 -13.66
N PHE A 21 -4.18 13.63 -12.33
CA PHE A 21 -5.10 12.74 -11.64
C PHE A 21 -6.42 13.47 -11.35
N ASN A 22 -7.37 13.36 -12.28
CA ASN A 22 -8.71 13.95 -12.20
C ASN A 22 -9.62 13.19 -11.21
N PRO A 23 -10.00 13.74 -10.04
CA PRO A 23 -10.97 13.12 -9.13
C PRO A 23 -12.34 13.76 -9.36
N LYS A 24 -12.97 13.47 -10.51
CA LYS A 24 -14.40 13.79 -10.67
C LYS A 24 -15.25 12.73 -9.98
N LEU A 25 -15.60 13.06 -8.73
CA LEU A 25 -16.88 12.85 -8.01
C LEU A 25 -16.60 12.53 -6.53
N TYR A 26 -16.80 13.51 -5.64
CA TYR A 26 -17.85 13.45 -4.61
C TYR A 26 -17.82 14.75 -3.78
N ASN A 27 -18.68 15.70 -4.15
CA ASN A 27 -19.23 16.66 -3.19
C ASN A 27 -20.65 16.17 -2.89
N SER A 28 -20.83 15.54 -1.73
CA SER A 28 -22.08 15.58 -0.96
C SER A 28 -21.84 14.83 0.35
N ILE A 29 -21.52 15.58 1.41
CA ILE A 29 -21.62 15.07 2.78
C ILE A 29 -23.07 15.27 3.19
N HIS A 30 -23.87 14.20 3.09
CA HIS A 30 -25.08 14.07 3.89
C HIS A 30 -24.82 13.07 5.01
N HIS A 31 -25.03 13.54 6.23
CA HIS A 31 -25.15 12.74 7.45
C HIS A 31 -26.08 11.53 7.25
N LYS A 32 -25.60 10.34 7.66
CA LYS A 32 -26.43 9.41 8.43
C LYS A 32 -25.57 8.39 9.18
N GLN A 33 -25.79 8.36 10.49
CA GLN A 33 -25.44 7.25 11.38
C GLN A 33 -26.06 5.96 10.85
N GLN A 34 -25.33 4.84 10.87
CA GLN A 34 -25.95 3.53 10.99
C GLN A 34 -25.00 2.50 11.61
N GLN A 35 -25.64 1.60 12.35
CA GLN A 35 -25.12 0.74 13.40
C GLN A 35 -24.35 -0.49 12.86
N HIS A 36 -23.37 -0.91 13.64
CA HIS A 36 -22.63 -2.16 13.47
C HIS A 36 -23.51 -3.40 13.71
N LYS A 37 -23.39 -4.41 12.84
CA LYS A 37 -23.61 -5.83 13.18
C LYS A 37 -22.39 -6.66 12.72
N SER A 38 -21.90 -7.46 13.66
CA SER A 38 -20.88 -8.51 13.58
C SER A 38 -21.26 -9.63 12.61
N SER A 39 -20.34 -10.27 11.87
CA SER A 39 -19.51 -11.46 12.25
C SER A 39 -18.89 -12.05 10.94
N PRO A 40 -18.08 -13.13 10.94
CA PRO A 40 -16.88 -13.42 11.72
C PRO A 40 -15.64 -13.79 10.84
N ILE A 41 -14.55 -14.01 11.57
CA ILE A 41 -13.15 -14.25 11.21
C ILE A 41 -12.91 -15.68 10.68
N TYR A 42 -12.04 -15.83 9.67
CA TYR A 42 -11.33 -17.08 9.39
C TYR A 42 -9.80 -16.85 9.47
N HIS A 43 -9.20 -17.54 10.42
CA HIS A 43 -7.76 -17.70 10.60
C HIS A 43 -7.18 -18.71 9.59
N HIS A 44 -5.99 -18.45 9.06
CA HIS A 44 -5.13 -19.54 8.58
C HIS A 44 -3.70 -19.35 9.08
N ASN A 45 -3.26 -20.35 9.85
CA ASN A 45 -1.94 -20.47 10.48
C ASN A 45 -0.82 -20.78 9.47
N HIS A 46 0.34 -20.20 9.75
CA HIS A 46 1.66 -20.63 9.27
C HIS A 46 2.32 -21.61 10.27
N LYS A 47 3.22 -22.47 9.77
CA LYS A 47 4.42 -23.12 10.38
C LYS A 47 4.56 -24.54 9.80
N HIS A 48 5.71 -25.16 9.56
CA HIS A 48 7.13 -24.81 9.50
C HIS A 48 7.85 -25.96 8.75
N ASN A 49 8.95 -25.65 8.06
CA ASN A 49 9.99 -26.58 7.56
C ASN A 49 10.56 -27.46 8.71
N LYS A 50 11.18 -28.64 8.55
CA LYS A 50 12.45 -29.01 7.85
C LYS A 50 12.81 -30.45 8.36
N ILE A 51 13.21 -31.49 7.61
CA ILE A 51 14.61 -31.90 7.31
C ILE A 51 14.62 -33.35 6.70
N LYS A 52 15.59 -33.53 5.78
CA LYS A 52 16.09 -34.66 4.94
C LYS A 52 16.71 -35.86 5.73
N PRO A 53 17.15 -37.04 5.16
CA PRO A 53 18.03 -37.13 3.95
C PRO A 53 18.13 -38.41 3.06
N SER A 54 18.84 -38.20 1.93
CA SER A 54 19.75 -39.09 1.13
C SER A 54 19.16 -40.32 0.43
N LYS A 55 19.59 -40.79 -0.76
CA LYS A 55 20.63 -40.51 -1.80
C LYS A 55 20.11 -41.27 -3.05
N SER A 56 20.22 -40.82 -4.30
CA SER A 56 21.33 -41.13 -5.20
C SER A 56 20.97 -40.74 -6.65
N LEU A 57 21.99 -40.30 -7.42
CA LEU A 57 22.28 -40.49 -8.87
C LEU A 57 21.10 -40.84 -9.81
N SER A 58 20.84 -40.23 -10.97
CA SER A 58 21.75 -39.65 -11.98
C SER A 58 20.96 -39.28 -13.27
N PHE A 59 21.65 -38.58 -14.18
CA PHE A 59 21.46 -38.48 -15.65
C PHE A 59 20.31 -37.65 -16.29
N PHE A 60 20.79 -36.74 -17.16
CA PHE A 60 20.23 -36.08 -18.34
C PHE A 60 18.92 -36.62 -18.92
N ASN A 61 18.02 -35.71 -19.36
CA ASN A 61 17.17 -35.95 -20.54
C ASN A 61 16.76 -34.66 -21.29
N PHE A 62 16.89 -34.76 -22.61
CA PHE A 62 16.62 -33.79 -23.68
C PHE A 62 15.12 -33.62 -24.00
N PRO A 63 14.73 -32.59 -24.79
CA PRO A 63 13.33 -32.16 -24.94
C PRO A 63 12.50 -32.91 -25.99
N GLN A 64 11.18 -32.77 -25.83
CA GLN A 64 10.07 -33.35 -26.61
C GLN A 64 10.10 -33.02 -28.11
N LEU A 65 10.27 -34.03 -28.97
CA LEU A 65 10.07 -33.96 -30.43
C LEU A 65 9.39 -35.22 -31.02
N TYR A 66 8.35 -35.77 -30.36
CA TYR A 66 7.69 -37.02 -30.82
C TYR A 66 6.15 -36.99 -30.94
N SER A 67 5.52 -35.82 -31.12
CA SER A 67 4.05 -35.75 -31.29
C SER A 67 3.56 -35.55 -32.72
N LEU A 68 4.44 -35.25 -33.69
CA LEU A 68 4.05 -34.94 -35.08
C LEU A 68 4.13 -36.14 -36.07
N SER A 69 4.82 -37.22 -35.75
CA SER A 69 4.99 -38.39 -36.65
C SER A 69 3.81 -39.38 -36.64
N LEU A 70 3.09 -39.52 -35.52
CA LEU A 70 2.01 -40.49 -35.36
C LEU A 70 0.74 -40.17 -36.17
N ALA A 71 0.48 -38.89 -36.45
CA ALA A 71 -0.71 -38.47 -37.22
C ALA A 71 -0.57 -38.72 -38.73
N ALA A 72 0.65 -38.67 -39.26
CA ALA A 72 0.94 -38.99 -40.66
C ALA A 72 0.89 -40.51 -40.92
N LEU A 73 1.44 -41.31 -39.99
CA LEU A 73 1.37 -42.77 -40.01
C LEU A 73 -0.07 -43.31 -39.90
N ARG A 74 -0.94 -42.67 -39.12
CA ARG A 74 -2.37 -43.04 -39.06
C ARG A 74 -3.09 -42.79 -40.39
N ARG A 75 -2.82 -41.67 -41.07
CA ARG A 75 -3.45 -41.36 -42.37
C ARG A 75 -2.97 -42.28 -43.49
N LEU A 76 -1.70 -42.65 -43.51
CA LEU A 76 -1.14 -43.62 -44.46
C LEU A 76 -1.75 -45.02 -44.25
N ARG A 77 -1.93 -45.44 -42.99
CA ARG A 77 -2.55 -46.72 -42.62
C ARG A 77 -4.02 -46.82 -43.06
N HIS A 78 -4.77 -45.72 -43.01
CA HIS A 78 -6.16 -45.71 -43.47
C HIS A 78 -6.28 -45.82 -45.00
N ARG A 79 -5.37 -45.19 -45.77
CA ARG A 79 -5.34 -45.33 -47.23
C ARG A 79 -4.90 -46.73 -47.67
N LEU A 80 -3.93 -47.35 -46.99
CA LEU A 80 -3.52 -48.72 -47.27
C LEU A 80 -4.61 -49.76 -46.95
N ARG A 81 -5.34 -49.58 -45.84
CA ARG A 81 -6.50 -50.43 -45.49
C ARG A 81 -7.63 -50.33 -46.51
N PHE A 82 -7.83 -49.16 -47.09
CA PHE A 82 -8.87 -48.93 -48.10
C PHE A 82 -8.54 -49.65 -49.42
N VAL A 83 -7.29 -49.62 -49.85
CA VAL A 83 -6.82 -50.36 -51.03
C VAL A 83 -6.89 -51.87 -50.81
N LEU A 84 -6.48 -52.37 -49.63
CA LEU A 84 -6.55 -53.80 -49.29
C LEU A 84 -7.99 -54.35 -49.20
N LEU A 85 -8.93 -53.57 -48.69
CA LEU A 85 -10.34 -53.98 -48.59
C LEU A 85 -11.05 -54.00 -49.95
N LEU A 86 -10.64 -53.14 -50.89
CA LEU A 86 -11.21 -53.12 -52.24
C LEU A 86 -10.67 -54.26 -53.13
N SER A 87 -9.46 -54.77 -52.86
CA SER A 87 -8.85 -55.86 -53.63
C SER A 87 -9.25 -57.27 -53.17
N PHE A 88 -9.75 -57.42 -51.94
CA PHE A 88 -10.08 -58.73 -51.34
C PHE A 88 -11.18 -59.52 -52.07
N PRO A 89 -12.25 -58.89 -52.60
CA PRO A 89 -13.28 -59.60 -53.37
C PRO A 89 -12.73 -60.16 -54.70
N PHE A 90 -11.78 -59.48 -55.34
CA PHE A 90 -11.16 -59.94 -56.59
C PHE A 90 -10.29 -61.19 -56.40
N PHE A 91 -9.64 -61.35 -55.24
CA PHE A 91 -8.84 -62.54 -54.92
C PHE A 91 -9.71 -63.79 -54.62
N TYR A 92 -10.92 -63.63 -54.06
CA TYR A 92 -11.84 -64.74 -53.80
C TYR A 92 -12.37 -65.38 -55.11
N PHE A 93 -12.55 -64.58 -56.16
CA PHE A 93 -13.01 -65.06 -57.47
C PHE A 93 -11.90 -65.67 -58.35
N LEU A 94 -10.62 -65.39 -58.09
CA LEU A 94 -9.48 -66.01 -58.78
C LEU A 94 -9.13 -67.43 -58.28
N LEU A 95 -9.57 -67.82 -57.08
CA LEU A 95 -9.35 -69.15 -56.51
C LEU A 95 -10.57 -70.09 -56.60
N SER A 96 -11.73 -69.57 -57.00
CA SER A 96 -12.97 -70.36 -57.09
C SER A 96 -13.05 -71.08 -58.44
N ARG A 97 -13.12 -72.42 -58.43
CA ARG A 97 -13.18 -73.27 -59.64
C ARG A 97 -14.44 -72.95 -60.49
N PRO A 98 -14.37 -72.99 -61.84
CA PRO A 98 -15.42 -72.48 -62.70
C PRO A 98 -16.49 -73.55 -62.93
N THR A 99 -17.68 -73.36 -62.39
CA THR A 99 -18.84 -74.18 -62.80
C THR A 99 -20.06 -73.37 -63.24
N HIS A 100 -20.01 -72.04 -63.18
CA HIS A 100 -21.04 -71.15 -63.73
C HIS A 100 -20.44 -69.89 -64.38
N SER A 101 -21.10 -69.41 -65.45
CA SER A 101 -20.66 -68.37 -66.40
C SER A 101 -19.90 -67.20 -65.74
N PHE A 102 -18.65 -67.00 -66.18
CA PHE A 102 -17.74 -65.93 -65.75
C PHE A 102 -18.40 -64.54 -65.70
N PHE A 103 -19.33 -64.27 -66.62
CA PHE A 103 -20.02 -62.99 -66.72
C PHE A 103 -20.91 -62.68 -65.50
N PHE A 104 -21.66 -63.65 -64.98
CA PHE A 104 -22.52 -63.43 -63.81
C PHE A 104 -21.72 -63.26 -62.51
N ASN A 105 -20.55 -63.91 -62.42
CA ASN A 105 -19.61 -63.74 -61.30
C ASN A 105 -18.93 -62.37 -61.33
N PHE A 106 -18.59 -61.87 -62.52
CA PHE A 106 -18.06 -60.53 -62.68
C PHE A 106 -19.10 -59.45 -62.31
N LEU A 107 -20.35 -59.62 -62.74
CA LEU A 107 -21.42 -58.68 -62.46
C LEU A 107 -21.78 -58.62 -60.96
N SER A 108 -21.75 -59.76 -60.26
CA SER A 108 -21.99 -59.80 -58.80
C SER A 108 -20.82 -59.21 -58.00
N ALA A 109 -19.56 -59.45 -58.41
CA ALA A 109 -18.39 -58.82 -57.79
C ALA A 109 -18.36 -57.30 -58.00
N PHE A 110 -18.76 -56.83 -59.18
CA PHE A 110 -18.91 -55.41 -59.48
C PHE A 110 -20.04 -54.77 -58.64
N ALA A 111 -21.20 -55.42 -58.55
CA ALA A 111 -22.33 -54.95 -57.75
C ALA A 111 -21.98 -54.88 -56.24
N PHE A 112 -21.27 -55.89 -55.71
CA PHE A 112 -20.82 -55.91 -54.32
C PHE A 112 -19.79 -54.80 -54.04
N SER A 113 -18.85 -54.57 -54.96
CA SER A 113 -17.86 -53.50 -54.86
C SER A 113 -18.51 -52.11 -54.95
N ALA A 114 -19.51 -51.93 -55.80
CA ALA A 114 -20.28 -50.69 -55.91
C ALA A 114 -21.13 -50.42 -54.65
N ALA A 115 -21.77 -51.44 -54.07
CA ALA A 115 -22.51 -51.33 -52.81
C ALA A 115 -21.59 -51.02 -51.61
N LEU A 116 -20.39 -51.62 -51.56
CA LEU A 116 -19.36 -51.30 -50.57
C LEU A 116 -18.86 -49.86 -50.72
N PHE A 117 -18.65 -49.41 -51.96
CA PHE A 117 -18.24 -48.04 -52.26
C PHE A 117 -19.32 -47.02 -51.85
N PHE A 118 -20.59 -47.24 -52.18
CA PHE A 118 -21.69 -46.35 -51.79
C PHE A 118 -21.91 -46.33 -50.27
N SER A 119 -21.86 -47.47 -49.59
CA SER A 119 -22.01 -47.53 -48.12
C SER A 119 -20.86 -46.84 -47.36
N LEU A 120 -19.64 -46.86 -47.91
CA LEU A 120 -18.49 -46.11 -47.37
C LEU A 120 -18.51 -44.63 -47.76
N SER A 121 -19.10 -44.28 -48.91
CA SER A 121 -19.18 -42.90 -49.42
C SER A 121 -20.33 -42.08 -48.80
N LEU A 122 -21.36 -42.73 -48.23
CA LEU A 122 -22.47 -42.07 -47.53
C LEU A 122 -22.11 -41.48 -46.15
N LYS A 123 -20.84 -41.62 -45.70
CA LYS A 123 -20.34 -41.00 -44.46
C LYS A 123 -19.39 -39.81 -44.68
N PHE A 124 -19.32 -39.25 -45.89
CA PHE A 124 -18.66 -37.96 -46.13
C PHE A 124 -19.69 -36.87 -46.43
N LYS A 125 -20.21 -36.27 -45.35
CA LYS A 125 -20.94 -35.00 -45.40
C LYS A 125 -19.96 -33.92 -45.90
N SER A 126 -20.33 -33.30 -47.02
CA SER A 126 -19.74 -32.15 -47.73
C SER A 126 -18.52 -31.47 -47.10
N SER A 127 -17.40 -31.43 -47.82
CA SER A 127 -16.38 -30.39 -47.65
C SER A 127 -16.54 -29.32 -48.73
N PRO A 128 -16.74 -28.04 -48.40
CA PRO A 128 -16.55 -26.97 -49.36
C PRO A 128 -15.03 -26.71 -49.53
N SER A 129 -14.68 -26.22 -50.71
CA SER A 129 -13.38 -25.67 -51.05
C SER A 129 -12.78 -24.80 -49.93
N LEU A 130 -11.55 -25.11 -49.52
CA LEU A 130 -10.76 -24.28 -48.60
C LEU A 130 -10.49 -22.93 -49.28
N PRO A 131 -11.06 -21.80 -48.80
CA PRO A 131 -10.73 -20.52 -49.35
C PRO A 131 -9.43 -20.05 -48.71
N ILE A 132 -8.58 -19.38 -49.49
CA ILE A 132 -7.43 -18.58 -49.02
C ILE A 132 -7.82 -17.63 -47.86
N VAL A 133 -9.12 -17.34 -47.71
CA VAL A 133 -9.72 -16.65 -46.57
C VAL A 133 -9.48 -17.36 -45.23
N LEU A 134 -9.52 -18.69 -45.14
CA LEU A 134 -9.28 -19.42 -43.87
C LEU A 134 -7.82 -19.36 -43.43
N THR A 135 -6.86 -19.39 -44.35
CA THR A 135 -5.43 -19.22 -44.04
C THR A 135 -5.12 -17.79 -43.62
N VAL A 136 -5.68 -16.78 -44.29
CA VAL A 136 -5.54 -15.37 -43.89
C VAL A 136 -6.22 -15.09 -42.54
N GLN A 137 -7.41 -15.63 -42.29
CA GLN A 137 -8.09 -15.50 -41.00
C GLN A 137 -7.31 -16.20 -39.88
N ARG A 138 -6.78 -17.40 -40.12
CA ARG A 138 -5.96 -18.15 -39.15
C ARG A 138 -4.63 -17.45 -38.89
N TRP A 139 -4.04 -16.81 -39.90
CA TRP A 139 -2.83 -15.99 -39.76
C TRP A 139 -3.10 -14.71 -38.96
N ARG A 140 -4.22 -14.01 -39.24
CA ARG A 140 -4.68 -12.86 -38.43
C ARG A 140 -4.96 -13.27 -36.98
N ARG A 141 -5.60 -14.41 -36.74
CA ARG A 141 -5.87 -14.95 -35.39
C ARG A 141 -4.58 -15.26 -34.65
N ARG A 142 -3.63 -15.96 -35.27
CA ARG A 142 -2.29 -16.22 -34.71
C ARG A 142 -1.50 -14.93 -34.43
N ARG A 143 -1.63 -13.92 -35.30
CA ARG A 143 -0.97 -12.62 -35.09
C ARG A 143 -1.62 -11.86 -33.93
N LYS A 144 -2.94 -11.98 -33.77
CA LYS A 144 -3.71 -11.43 -32.64
C LYS A 144 -3.38 -12.14 -31.34
N GLU A 145 -3.35 -13.47 -31.33
CA GLU A 145 -2.94 -14.33 -30.20
C GLU A 145 -1.48 -14.06 -29.80
N LYS A 146 -0.54 -13.99 -30.75
CA LYS A 146 0.86 -13.60 -30.46
C LYS A 146 0.96 -12.18 -29.91
N LYS A 147 0.15 -11.24 -30.41
CA LYS A 147 0.10 -9.87 -29.89
C LYS A 147 -0.48 -9.85 -28.48
N GLU A 148 -1.50 -10.64 -28.20
CA GLU A 148 -2.10 -10.84 -26.87
C GLU A 148 -1.13 -11.50 -25.90
N GLU A 149 -0.44 -12.55 -26.30
CA GLU A 149 0.56 -13.27 -25.52
C GLU A 149 1.79 -12.41 -25.24
N ARG A 150 2.29 -11.67 -26.26
CA ARG A 150 3.35 -10.67 -26.10
C ARG A 150 2.91 -9.53 -25.17
N ASN A 151 1.68 -9.03 -25.30
CA ASN A 151 1.12 -8.03 -24.38
C ASN A 151 0.93 -8.60 -22.97
N LYS A 152 0.63 -9.90 -22.83
CA LYS A 152 0.52 -10.59 -21.52
C LYS A 152 1.88 -10.75 -20.85
N LEU A 153 2.93 -11.02 -21.63
CA LEU A 153 4.33 -11.03 -21.17
C LEU A 153 4.82 -9.63 -20.78
N LEU A 154 4.60 -8.61 -21.62
CA LEU A 154 4.90 -7.21 -21.29
C LEU A 154 4.11 -6.71 -20.07
N ASN A 155 2.90 -7.21 -19.86
CA ASN A 155 2.08 -6.90 -18.67
C ASN A 155 2.63 -7.51 -17.35
N THR A 156 3.59 -8.42 -17.44
CA THR A 156 4.16 -9.12 -16.28
C THR A 156 5.55 -8.60 -15.93
N VAL A 157 6.31 -8.10 -16.90
CA VAL A 157 7.68 -7.63 -16.73
C VAL A 157 7.70 -6.23 -16.12
N VAL A 158 8.45 -6.07 -15.03
CA VAL A 158 8.83 -4.76 -14.49
C VAL A 158 9.97 -4.23 -15.34
N VAL A 159 9.83 -3.01 -15.84
CA VAL A 159 10.83 -2.34 -16.69
C VAL A 159 11.33 -1.11 -15.95
N LEU A 160 12.62 -0.78 -16.10
CA LEU A 160 13.19 0.47 -15.61
C LEU A 160 13.09 1.51 -16.73
N GLU A 161 12.39 2.61 -16.48
CA GLU A 161 12.08 3.64 -17.48
C GLU A 161 12.19 5.03 -16.85
N VAL A 162 12.62 6.01 -17.66
CA VAL A 162 12.51 7.44 -17.36
C VAL A 162 11.27 7.97 -18.06
N ARG A 163 10.39 8.65 -17.32
CA ARG A 163 9.14 9.18 -17.84
C ARG A 163 9.01 10.65 -17.50
N VAL A 164 8.98 11.46 -18.54
CA VAL A 164 8.70 12.90 -18.46
C VAL A 164 7.20 13.12 -18.68
N TYR A 165 6.57 13.85 -17.76
CA TYR A 165 5.15 14.20 -17.81
C TYR A 165 4.94 15.58 -18.46
N SER A 166 3.74 15.84 -18.96
CA SER A 166 3.40 17.10 -19.63
C SER A 166 3.50 18.33 -18.72
N ASN A 167 3.40 18.15 -17.41
CA ASN A 167 3.55 19.21 -16.41
C ASN A 167 5.03 19.50 -16.05
N GLY A 168 5.98 18.78 -16.68
CA GLY A 168 7.41 18.89 -16.41
C GLY A 168 7.90 18.02 -15.25
N ASP A 169 7.02 17.24 -14.62
CA ASP A 169 7.44 16.26 -13.62
C ASP A 169 8.20 15.11 -14.30
N VAL A 170 9.12 14.49 -13.57
CA VAL A 170 9.94 13.39 -14.08
C VAL A 170 9.90 12.23 -13.11
N TYR A 171 9.60 11.04 -13.61
CA TYR A 171 9.73 9.79 -12.87
C TYR A 171 10.87 8.95 -13.41
N GLU A 172 11.68 8.41 -12.51
CA GLU A 172 12.80 7.51 -12.83
C GLU A 172 12.71 6.28 -11.94
N GLY A 173 12.45 5.11 -12.52
CA GLY A 173 12.40 3.88 -11.73
C GLY A 173 11.62 2.75 -12.37
N GLU A 174 11.15 1.86 -11.51
CA GLU A 174 10.43 0.66 -11.91
C GLU A 174 8.99 0.98 -12.36
N MET A 175 8.60 0.38 -13.49
CA MET A 175 7.31 0.57 -14.15
C MET A 175 6.69 -0.77 -14.52
N LYS A 176 5.38 -0.90 -14.29
CA LYS A 176 4.59 -2.08 -14.68
C LYS A 176 3.25 -1.63 -15.24
N LYS A 177 2.91 -2.10 -16.45
CA LYS A 177 1.67 -1.73 -17.17
C LYS A 177 1.48 -0.21 -17.29
N GLY A 178 2.58 0.53 -17.50
CA GLY A 178 2.57 1.98 -17.60
C GLY A 178 2.31 2.73 -16.30
N LYS A 179 2.33 2.06 -15.14
CA LYS A 179 2.23 2.67 -13.81
C LYS A 179 3.53 2.48 -13.02
N CYS A 180 3.85 3.46 -12.18
CA CYS A 180 4.97 3.39 -11.25
C CYS A 180 4.75 2.25 -10.24
N CYS A 181 5.77 1.44 -10.02
CA CYS A 181 5.73 0.34 -9.05
C CYS A 181 7.13 0.09 -8.49
N GLY A 182 7.26 -0.61 -7.37
CA GLY A 182 8.57 -0.96 -6.82
C GLY A 182 9.31 0.28 -6.35
N SER A 183 10.57 0.44 -6.72
CA SER A 183 11.38 1.59 -6.30
C SER A 183 11.55 2.63 -7.40
N GLY A 184 11.38 3.91 -7.06
CA GLY A 184 11.53 5.00 -8.03
C GLY A 184 11.62 6.38 -7.40
N VAL A 185 12.19 7.31 -8.14
CA VAL A 185 12.32 8.73 -7.79
C VAL A 185 11.35 9.53 -8.65
N TYR A 186 10.63 10.46 -8.03
CA TYR A 186 9.75 11.40 -8.72
C TYR A 186 10.17 12.81 -8.39
N TYR A 187 10.51 13.58 -9.41
CA TYR A 187 10.84 14.98 -9.32
C TYR A 187 9.59 15.79 -9.65
N TYR A 188 9.11 16.55 -8.68
CA TYR A 188 8.06 17.52 -8.93
C TYR A 188 8.70 18.80 -9.45
N ASN A 189 8.24 19.27 -10.61
CA ASN A 189 8.74 20.47 -11.23
C ASN A 189 8.67 21.66 -10.24
N MET A 190 9.84 22.21 -9.89
CA MET A 190 10.03 23.29 -8.90
C MET A 190 9.52 23.04 -7.47
N SER A 191 8.96 21.85 -7.17
CA SER A 191 8.19 21.61 -5.93
C SER A 191 8.85 20.62 -4.98
N GLY A 192 9.83 19.85 -5.44
CA GLY A 192 10.60 18.93 -4.61
C GLY A 192 10.82 17.58 -5.27
N ARG A 193 10.99 16.52 -4.46
CA ARG A 193 11.04 15.15 -4.96
C ARG A 193 10.59 14.13 -3.92
N TYR A 194 10.08 13.01 -4.41
CA TYR A 194 9.82 11.79 -3.64
C TYR A 194 10.80 10.69 -4.05
N GLU A 195 11.30 9.95 -3.08
CA GLU A 195 12.20 8.82 -3.28
C GLU A 195 11.74 7.65 -2.42
N GLY A 196 11.27 6.57 -3.02
CA GLY A 196 10.80 5.43 -2.22
C GLY A 196 10.03 4.40 -3.00
N ASP A 197 9.15 3.73 -2.26
CA ASP A 197 8.33 2.62 -2.74
C ASP A 197 7.05 3.13 -3.43
N TRP A 198 6.62 2.37 -4.44
CA TRP A 198 5.49 2.66 -5.31
C TRP A 198 4.63 1.43 -5.53
N VAL A 199 3.31 1.64 -5.51
CA VAL A 199 2.32 0.62 -5.90
C VAL A 199 1.25 1.28 -6.76
N ASP A 200 1.05 0.74 -7.97
CA ASP A 200 0.02 1.18 -8.92
C ASP A 200 -0.05 2.70 -9.16
N GLY A 201 1.12 3.35 -9.22
CA GLY A 201 1.26 4.78 -9.47
C GLY A 201 1.13 5.68 -8.25
N LYS A 202 1.08 5.11 -7.03
CA LYS A 202 1.00 5.87 -5.77
C LYS A 202 2.17 5.55 -4.84
N TYR A 203 2.50 6.48 -3.95
CA TYR A 203 3.41 6.22 -2.83
C TYR A 203 2.78 5.18 -1.91
N ASP A 204 3.44 4.05 -1.74
CA ASP A 204 2.96 2.98 -0.85
C ASP A 204 4.14 2.15 -0.38
N GLY A 205 4.28 1.99 0.94
CA GLY A 205 5.48 1.42 1.56
C GLY A 205 6.28 2.48 2.29
N PHE A 206 7.58 2.58 2.01
CA PHE A 206 8.48 3.52 2.67
C PHE A 206 9.06 4.54 1.68
N GLY A 207 9.23 5.78 2.13
CA GLY A 207 9.77 6.81 1.27
C GLY A 207 10.25 8.05 2.00
N VAL A 208 10.99 8.86 1.25
CA VAL A 208 11.51 10.16 1.65
C VAL A 208 10.99 11.20 0.67
N GLU A 209 10.23 12.16 1.19
CA GLU A 209 9.72 13.30 0.43
C GLU A 209 10.44 14.55 0.89
N THR A 210 10.98 15.31 -0.05
CA THR A 210 11.71 16.56 0.21
C THR A 210 11.06 17.66 -0.61
N TRP A 211 10.57 18.70 0.05
CA TRP A 211 9.94 19.84 -0.61
C TRP A 211 10.96 20.93 -0.94
N SER A 212 10.70 21.75 -1.95
CA SER A 212 11.60 22.82 -2.39
C SER A 212 11.89 23.86 -1.31
N LYS A 213 10.94 24.13 -0.42
CA LYS A 213 11.12 25.02 0.74
C LYS A 213 11.96 24.42 1.89
N GLY A 214 12.37 23.15 1.79
CA GLY A 214 13.25 22.51 2.78
C GLY A 214 12.55 21.61 3.80
N SER A 215 11.20 21.56 3.81
CA SER A 215 10.48 20.53 4.56
C SER A 215 10.89 19.14 4.08
N ARG A 216 10.85 18.16 4.97
CA ARG A 216 11.20 16.77 4.64
C ARG A 216 10.46 15.76 5.49
N TYR A 217 9.92 14.73 4.85
CA TYR A 217 9.29 13.59 5.50
C TYR A 217 10.12 12.33 5.25
N LYS A 218 10.21 11.49 6.27
CA LYS A 218 10.81 10.16 6.18
C LYS A 218 9.92 9.19 6.94
N GLY A 219 9.32 8.24 6.24
CA GLY A 219 8.47 7.27 6.92
C GLY A 219 7.65 6.44 5.96
N GLN A 220 6.52 6.00 6.48
CA GLN A 220 5.59 5.13 5.78
C GLN A 220 4.55 5.95 4.99
N TYR A 221 4.12 5.37 3.88
CA TYR A 221 3.07 5.84 3.00
C TYR A 221 2.08 4.72 2.72
N ARG A 222 0.83 5.09 2.48
CA ARG A 222 -0.22 4.20 1.98
C ARG A 222 -1.14 4.99 1.07
N ASP A 223 -1.42 4.46 -0.11
CA ASP A 223 -2.31 5.12 -1.08
C ASP A 223 -1.96 6.59 -1.39
N GLY A 224 -0.67 6.94 -1.40
CA GLY A 224 -0.19 8.29 -1.66
C GLY A 224 -0.18 9.22 -0.46
N LEU A 225 -0.65 8.77 0.71
CA LEU A 225 -0.72 9.57 1.94
C LEU A 225 0.28 9.05 2.98
N ARG A 226 0.84 9.97 3.79
CA ARG A 226 1.62 9.61 4.97
C ARG A 226 0.77 8.74 5.90
N HIS A 227 1.31 7.61 6.32
CA HIS A 227 0.60 6.62 7.13
C HIS A 227 1.59 5.90 8.05
N GLY A 228 1.12 5.26 9.12
CA GLY A 228 1.96 4.46 10.00
C GLY A 228 2.96 5.32 10.78
N PHE A 229 4.25 5.06 10.69
CA PHE A 229 5.28 5.80 11.45
C PHE A 229 6.19 6.64 10.54
N GLY A 230 6.56 7.83 11.01
CA GLY A 230 7.45 8.70 10.26
C GLY A 230 7.87 9.97 11.00
N VAL A 231 8.85 10.65 10.45
CA VAL A 231 9.37 11.94 10.90
C VAL A 231 9.13 12.99 9.83
N TYR A 232 8.47 14.07 10.20
CA TYR A 232 8.33 15.26 9.38
C TYR A 232 9.11 16.40 10.01
N ARG A 233 10.08 16.95 9.27
CA ARG A 233 10.80 18.17 9.62
C ARG A 233 10.24 19.31 8.78
N PHE A 234 9.71 20.32 9.46
CA PHE A 234 9.21 21.54 8.85
C PHE A 234 10.39 22.42 8.41
N TYR A 235 10.19 23.20 7.35
CA TYR A 235 11.16 24.21 6.93
C TYR A 235 11.39 25.29 8.00
N THR A 236 10.41 25.51 8.90
CA THR A 236 10.50 26.44 10.04
C THR A 236 11.46 25.95 11.13
N GLY A 237 11.84 24.67 11.13
CA GLY A 237 12.69 24.05 12.13
C GLY A 237 11.96 23.06 13.04
N ASP A 238 10.63 23.13 13.13
CA ASP A 238 9.81 22.20 13.91
C ASP A 238 9.99 20.76 13.40
N VAL A 239 9.82 19.78 14.30
CA VAL A 239 9.91 18.36 13.99
C VAL A 239 8.77 17.61 14.66
N TYR A 240 8.00 16.87 13.87
CA TYR A 240 7.08 15.85 14.36
C TYR A 240 7.65 14.46 14.08
N ALA A 241 7.69 13.61 15.11
CA ALA A 241 8.14 12.23 15.03
C ALA A 241 7.09 11.34 15.71
N GLY A 242 6.39 10.49 14.96
CA GLY A 242 5.35 9.68 15.55
C GLY A 242 4.48 8.95 14.54
N GLU A 243 3.26 8.66 14.97
CA GLU A 243 2.24 8.01 14.18
C GLU A 243 1.53 8.99 13.22
N TRP A 244 1.10 8.45 12.09
CA TRP A 244 0.47 9.13 10.97
C TRP A 244 -0.73 8.34 10.47
N LEU A 245 -1.83 9.04 10.21
CA LEU A 245 -3.03 8.46 9.64
C LEU A 245 -3.58 9.40 8.55
N ASN A 246 -3.64 8.90 7.32
CA ASN A 246 -4.21 9.59 6.16
C ASN A 246 -3.66 11.01 6.00
N GLY A 247 -2.33 11.16 6.06
CA GLY A 247 -1.64 12.44 5.85
C GLY A 247 -1.47 13.32 7.09
N GLN A 248 -2.13 13.00 8.21
CA GLN A 248 -2.15 13.81 9.44
C GLN A 248 -1.47 13.09 10.61
N SER A 249 -0.91 13.85 11.55
CA SER A 249 -0.43 13.28 12.82
C SER A 249 -1.60 12.69 13.62
N HIS A 250 -1.37 11.51 14.17
CA HIS A 250 -2.37 10.73 14.89
C HIS A 250 -1.66 9.78 15.86
N GLY A 251 -2.36 9.24 16.86
CA GLY A 251 -1.75 8.26 17.79
C GLY A 251 -0.66 8.89 18.65
N SER A 252 0.37 8.14 19.01
CA SER A 252 1.45 8.65 19.86
C SER A 252 2.56 9.33 19.03
N GLY A 253 3.07 10.45 19.54
CA GLY A 253 4.13 11.19 18.86
C GLY A 253 4.87 12.21 19.73
N VAL A 254 5.92 12.77 19.14
CA VAL A 254 6.78 13.81 19.71
C VAL A 254 6.79 15.00 18.77
N HIS A 255 6.42 16.18 19.26
CA HIS A 255 6.52 17.44 18.53
C HIS A 255 7.56 18.33 19.21
N THR A 256 8.67 18.59 18.51
CA THR A 256 9.75 19.46 18.96
C THR A 256 9.69 20.75 18.17
N CYS A 257 9.55 21.87 18.86
CA CYS A 257 9.53 23.20 18.26
C CYS A 257 10.96 23.71 17.99
N ASP A 258 11.09 24.62 17.03
CA ASP A 258 12.33 25.33 16.71
C ASP A 258 12.96 26.01 17.93
N ASP A 259 12.10 26.43 18.86
CA ASP A 259 12.45 27.19 20.05
C ASP A 259 12.94 26.30 21.22
N GLY A 260 12.99 24.98 21.02
CA GLY A 260 13.38 23.98 22.00
C GLY A 260 12.24 23.41 22.84
N SER A 261 11.03 23.97 22.74
CA SER A 261 9.86 23.40 23.41
C SER A 261 9.53 22.02 22.84
N ARG A 262 9.05 21.11 23.69
CA ARG A 262 8.81 19.71 23.29
C ARG A 262 7.53 19.17 23.90
N PHE A 263 6.63 18.68 23.04
CA PHE A 263 5.47 17.89 23.42
C PHE A 263 5.72 16.42 23.15
N VAL A 264 5.26 15.57 24.05
CA VAL A 264 5.27 14.12 23.91
C VAL A 264 3.91 13.61 24.40
N GLY A 265 3.16 12.92 23.55
CA GLY A 265 1.83 12.46 23.93
C GLY A 265 1.00 11.99 22.74
N GLU A 266 -0.32 12.00 22.92
CA GLU A 266 -1.26 11.58 21.90
C GLU A 266 -1.68 12.75 20.98
N PHE A 267 -1.96 12.39 19.73
CA PHE A 267 -2.39 13.27 18.66
C PHE A 267 -3.64 12.71 18.01
N LYS A 268 -4.52 13.60 17.57
CA LYS A 268 -5.73 13.23 16.84
C LYS A 268 -6.01 14.27 15.76
N TRP A 269 -5.82 13.90 14.50
CA TRP A 269 -6.10 14.78 13.35
C TRP A 269 -5.28 16.07 13.36
N GLY A 270 -3.97 15.96 13.60
CA GLY A 270 -3.08 17.13 13.55
C GLY A 270 -2.89 17.87 14.87
N VAL A 271 -3.72 17.59 15.89
CA VAL A 271 -3.73 18.34 17.16
C VAL A 271 -3.43 17.45 18.36
N LYS A 272 -2.85 18.02 19.42
CA LYS A 272 -2.62 17.34 20.70
C LYS A 272 -3.96 16.96 21.33
N HIS A 273 -4.05 15.74 21.80
CA HIS A 273 -5.27 15.17 22.35
C HIS A 273 -4.92 14.13 23.41
N GLY A 274 -5.87 13.75 24.27
CA GLY A 274 -5.65 12.68 25.24
C GLY A 274 -4.53 12.98 26.22
N LEU A 275 -3.65 12.04 26.50
CA LEU A 275 -2.58 12.20 27.49
C LEU A 275 -1.27 12.68 26.86
N GLY A 276 -0.56 13.57 27.57
CA GLY A 276 0.76 14.00 27.16
C GLY A 276 1.46 14.91 28.15
N HIS A 277 2.73 15.19 27.87
CA HIS A 277 3.55 16.13 28.62
C HIS A 277 4.25 17.12 27.68
N TYR A 278 4.39 18.34 28.15
CA TYR A 278 4.97 19.46 27.41
C TYR A 278 6.06 20.11 28.26
N HIS A 279 7.25 20.24 27.69
CA HIS A 279 8.34 21.03 28.22
C HIS A 279 8.39 22.35 27.44
N PHE A 280 8.19 23.46 28.14
CA PHE A 280 8.21 24.79 27.55
C PHE A 280 9.63 25.34 27.51
N ARG A 281 9.92 26.18 26.51
CA ARG A 281 11.22 26.88 26.39
C ARG A 281 11.64 27.64 27.66
N ASN A 282 10.68 28.19 28.40
CA ASN A 282 10.96 28.94 29.63
C ASN A 282 11.28 28.04 30.85
N GLY A 283 11.28 26.71 30.68
CA GLY A 283 11.51 25.74 31.75
C GLY A 283 10.24 25.27 32.46
N ASP A 284 9.07 25.83 32.14
CA ASP A 284 7.82 25.31 32.66
C ASP A 284 7.56 23.91 32.10
N THR A 285 6.76 23.12 32.81
CA THR A 285 6.32 21.81 32.34
C THR A 285 4.85 21.59 32.65
N TYR A 286 4.12 20.97 31.72
CA TYR A 286 2.78 20.45 31.98
C TYR A 286 2.74 18.96 31.67
N ALA A 287 2.06 18.18 32.50
CA ALA A 287 1.75 16.78 32.19
C ALA A 287 0.29 16.49 32.60
N GLY A 288 -0.45 15.80 31.74
CA GLY A 288 -1.85 15.49 31.97
C GLY A 288 -2.63 15.38 30.68
N GLU A 289 -3.91 15.73 30.77
CA GLU A 289 -4.87 15.61 29.67
C GLU A 289 -4.88 16.84 28.75
N TYR A 290 -5.21 16.59 27.48
CA TYR A 290 -5.28 17.55 26.39
C TYR A 290 -6.55 17.33 25.57
N PHE A 291 -7.14 18.43 25.12
CA PHE A 291 -8.23 18.42 24.15
C PHE A 291 -8.02 19.54 23.14
N ALA A 292 -7.85 19.17 21.87
CA ALA A 292 -7.70 20.10 20.75
C ALA A 292 -6.63 21.18 21.01
N ASP A 293 -5.40 20.74 21.24
CA ASP A 293 -4.21 21.55 21.57
C ASP A 293 -4.23 22.30 22.90
N LYS A 294 -5.29 22.18 23.70
CA LYS A 294 -5.42 22.86 24.99
C LYS A 294 -5.26 21.88 26.15
N MET A 295 -4.61 22.35 27.22
CA MET A 295 -4.63 21.66 28.52
C MET A 295 -6.08 21.55 28.98
N HIS A 296 -6.51 20.33 29.29
CA HIS A 296 -7.90 20.02 29.63
C HIS A 296 -7.92 18.88 30.65
N GLY A 297 -9.01 18.70 31.39
CA GLY A 297 -9.17 17.55 32.28
C GLY A 297 -8.20 17.59 33.45
N PHE A 298 -7.62 16.45 33.82
CA PHE A 298 -6.68 16.37 34.95
C PHE A 298 -5.23 16.61 34.52
N GLY A 299 -4.49 17.43 35.27
CA GLY A 299 -3.08 17.69 34.96
C GLY A 299 -2.33 18.49 36.00
N VAL A 300 -1.01 18.44 35.90
CA VAL A 300 -0.07 19.16 36.76
C VAL A 300 0.78 20.10 35.92
N TYR A 301 0.88 21.34 36.37
CA TYR A 301 1.75 22.35 35.80
C TYR A 301 2.81 22.74 36.82
N CYS A 302 4.08 22.54 36.47
CA CYS A 302 5.21 22.98 37.25
C CYS A 302 5.81 24.21 36.57
N PHE A 303 5.93 25.29 37.33
CA PHE A 303 6.54 26.51 36.86
C PHE A 303 8.05 26.45 37.10
N ALA A 304 8.85 27.02 36.19
CA ALA A 304 10.30 27.10 36.30
C ALA A 304 10.75 27.84 37.56
N ASN A 305 9.91 28.75 38.08
CA ASN A 305 10.16 29.46 39.34
C ASN A 305 9.93 28.60 40.61
N GLY A 306 9.56 27.33 40.47
CA GLY A 306 9.32 26.39 41.56
C GLY A 306 7.89 26.33 42.07
N HIS A 307 6.96 27.10 41.49
CA HIS A 307 5.54 26.99 41.81
C HIS A 307 4.94 25.74 41.14
N ARG A 308 3.81 25.25 41.63
CA ARG A 308 3.12 24.08 41.06
C ARG A 308 1.61 24.24 41.16
N TYR A 309 0.88 23.83 40.14
CA TYR A 309 -0.57 23.65 40.20
C TYR A 309 -0.93 22.20 39.88
N GLU A 310 -1.80 21.61 40.69
CA GLU A 310 -2.31 20.26 40.54
C GLU A 310 -3.83 20.28 40.60
N GLY A 311 -4.50 19.81 39.55
CA GLY A 311 -5.95 19.74 39.56
C GLY A 311 -6.56 19.71 38.18
N THR A 312 -7.78 20.24 38.07
CA THR A 312 -8.51 20.27 36.81
C THR A 312 -8.19 21.48 35.93
N TRP A 313 -8.34 21.30 34.63
CA TRP A 313 -8.04 22.24 33.56
C TRP A 313 -9.21 22.28 32.58
N HIS A 314 -9.46 23.47 32.04
CA HIS A 314 -10.45 23.67 31.00
C HIS A 314 -9.96 24.76 30.05
N GLU A 315 -9.87 24.43 28.76
CA GLU A 315 -9.49 25.38 27.70
C GLU A 315 -8.16 26.11 27.98
N GLY A 316 -7.17 25.40 28.53
CA GLY A 316 -5.85 25.95 28.85
C GLY A 316 -5.79 26.72 30.17
N LYS A 317 -6.89 26.79 30.93
CA LYS A 317 -6.97 27.52 32.21
C LYS A 317 -7.19 26.56 33.37
N ARG A 318 -6.62 26.90 34.52
CA ARG A 318 -6.97 26.25 35.80
C ARG A 318 -8.46 26.44 36.05
N HIS A 319 -9.17 25.35 36.26
CA HIS A 319 -10.62 25.35 36.39
C HIS A 319 -11.06 24.20 37.28
N GLY A 320 -12.15 24.31 38.03
CA GLY A 320 -12.64 23.26 38.92
C GLY A 320 -11.78 23.10 40.17
N LEU A 321 -11.66 21.90 40.71
CA LEU A 321 -10.91 21.68 41.96
C LEU A 321 -9.41 21.59 41.70
N GLY A 322 -8.62 22.21 42.58
CA GLY A 322 -7.17 22.14 42.47
C GLY A 322 -6.42 22.77 43.62
N MET A 323 -5.12 22.50 43.66
CA MET A 323 -4.17 22.99 44.65
C MET A 323 -2.99 23.66 43.96
N TYR A 324 -2.71 24.87 44.37
CA TYR A 324 -1.52 25.62 44.00
C TYR A 324 -0.52 25.56 45.15
N THR A 325 0.72 25.20 44.86
CA THR A 325 1.84 25.17 45.80
C THR A 325 2.84 26.23 45.38
N PHE A 326 3.14 27.16 46.28
CA PHE A 326 4.18 28.17 46.09
C PHE A 326 5.56 27.57 46.33
N ARG A 327 6.61 28.25 45.85
CA ARG A 327 8.00 27.81 46.04
C ARG A 327 8.40 27.63 47.52
N ASN A 328 7.82 28.45 48.41
CA ASN A 328 8.04 28.38 49.85
C ASN A 328 7.31 27.22 50.54
N GLY A 329 6.51 26.42 49.80
CA GLY A 329 5.73 25.30 50.32
C GLY A 329 4.32 25.67 50.77
N GLU A 330 3.95 26.95 50.79
CA GLU A 330 2.58 27.37 51.08
C GLU A 330 1.62 26.85 50.01
N THR A 331 0.38 26.55 50.40
CA THR A 331 -0.62 26.02 49.48
C THR A 331 -1.91 26.82 49.49
N GLN A 332 -2.49 26.98 48.30
CA GLN A 332 -3.83 27.50 48.09
C GLN A 332 -4.66 26.43 47.39
N SER A 333 -5.70 25.96 48.04
CA SER A 333 -6.56 24.86 47.56
C SER A 333 -8.01 25.31 47.53
N GLY A 334 -8.77 24.83 46.56
CA GLY A 334 -10.19 25.19 46.42
C GLY A 334 -10.72 25.01 45.01
N HIS A 335 -11.80 25.74 44.71
CA HIS A 335 -12.41 25.82 43.39
C HIS A 335 -11.81 26.99 42.59
N TRP A 336 -11.36 26.71 41.37
CA TRP A 336 -10.75 27.62 40.44
C TRP A 336 -11.71 27.92 39.28
N LYS A 337 -11.80 29.19 38.88
CA LYS A 337 -12.59 29.62 37.73
C LYS A 337 -11.75 30.55 36.87
N ASN A 338 -11.60 30.17 35.59
CA ASN A 338 -10.87 30.96 34.59
C ASN A 338 -9.43 31.34 35.01
N GLY A 339 -8.75 30.46 35.75
CA GLY A 339 -7.39 30.70 36.20
C GLY A 339 -7.26 31.41 37.55
N VAL A 340 -8.35 31.80 38.20
CA VAL A 340 -8.37 32.47 39.51
C VAL A 340 -8.99 31.56 40.56
N LEU A 341 -8.47 31.59 41.79
CA LEU A 341 -9.08 30.89 42.93
C LEU A 341 -10.37 31.62 43.30
N ASP A 342 -11.51 30.94 43.13
CA ASP A 342 -12.85 31.48 43.33
C ASP A 342 -13.30 31.23 44.79
N ILE A 343 -13.19 29.97 45.24
CA ILE A 343 -13.61 29.55 46.58
C ILE A 343 -12.49 28.74 47.23
N PRO A 344 -11.87 29.21 48.33
CA PRO A 344 -10.86 28.44 49.06
C PRO A 344 -11.48 27.22 49.76
N SER A 345 -10.67 26.17 49.95
CA SER A 345 -11.09 24.98 50.69
C SER A 345 -10.98 25.20 52.20
N THR A 346 -11.94 24.68 52.96
CA THR A 346 -11.96 24.77 54.43
C THR A 346 -11.42 23.48 55.05
N GLN A 347 -10.48 23.62 55.99
CA GLN A 347 -9.80 22.46 56.63
C GLN A 347 -10.63 21.82 57.77
N ASN A 348 -11.62 22.53 58.34
CA ASN A 348 -12.33 22.08 59.55
C ASN A 348 -13.83 21.92 59.32
N ALA A 349 -14.35 20.71 59.56
CA ALA A 349 -15.77 20.36 59.57
C ALA A 349 -16.47 20.65 60.92
N THR A 350 -16.01 21.67 61.67
CA THR A 350 -16.42 21.88 63.08
C THR A 350 -17.26 23.13 63.33
N TYR A 351 -17.51 23.95 62.31
CA TYR A 351 -18.45 25.08 62.41
C TYR A 351 -19.50 24.99 61.31
N PRO A 352 -20.75 25.43 61.56
CA PRO A 352 -21.87 25.20 60.66
C PRO A 352 -21.50 25.66 59.27
N VAL A 353 -21.51 24.69 58.35
CA VAL A 353 -21.09 24.81 56.96
C VAL A 353 -21.73 26.06 56.38
N SER A 354 -20.94 27.11 56.15
CA SER A 354 -21.35 28.12 55.17
C SER A 354 -21.55 27.35 53.87
N PRO A 355 -22.73 27.43 53.23
CA PRO A 355 -23.13 26.58 52.09
C PRO A 355 -22.24 26.73 50.84
N VAL A 356 -21.19 27.56 50.92
CA VAL A 356 -20.31 27.96 49.84
C VAL A 356 -18.93 27.29 49.93
N GLY A 357 -18.52 26.71 51.06
CA GLY A 357 -17.16 26.18 51.26
C GLY A 357 -16.84 24.88 50.51
N VAL A 358 -15.67 24.79 49.88
CA VAL A 358 -15.19 23.56 49.22
C VAL A 358 -14.55 22.62 50.26
N ASN A 359 -15.03 21.37 50.33
CA ASN A 359 -14.44 20.35 51.22
C ASN A 359 -13.01 19.99 50.79
N HIS A 360 -12.04 20.16 51.68
CA HIS A 360 -10.62 19.90 51.43
C HIS A 360 -10.34 18.46 50.93
N SER A 361 -11.08 17.46 51.42
CA SER A 361 -10.90 16.06 50.98
C SER A 361 -11.16 15.86 49.49
N ARG A 362 -12.13 16.60 48.90
CA ARG A 362 -12.40 16.56 47.46
C ARG A 362 -11.24 17.12 46.65
N VAL A 363 -10.61 18.20 47.14
CA VAL A 363 -9.43 18.77 46.49
C VAL A 363 -8.28 17.77 46.48
N LEU A 364 -8.03 17.09 47.61
CA LEU A 364 -6.98 16.07 47.70
C LEU A 364 -7.21 14.90 46.73
N ASN A 365 -8.46 14.43 46.61
CA ASN A 365 -8.81 13.41 45.62
C ASN A 365 -8.53 13.88 44.19
N THR A 366 -8.90 15.12 43.86
CA THR A 366 -8.61 15.72 42.54
C THR A 366 -7.11 15.86 42.27
N VAL A 367 -6.32 16.24 43.28
CA VAL A 367 -4.85 16.28 43.17
C VAL A 367 -4.28 14.88 42.92
N GLN A 368 -4.83 13.84 43.57
CA GLN A 368 -4.41 12.46 43.32
C GLN A 368 -4.74 12.01 41.88
N GLU A 369 -5.93 12.35 41.36
CA GLU A 369 -6.27 12.08 39.96
C GLU A 369 -5.36 12.83 38.98
N ALA A 370 -5.02 14.09 39.27
CA ALA A 370 -4.05 14.85 38.48
C ALA A 370 -2.67 14.18 38.44
N ARG A 371 -2.17 13.67 39.57
CA ARG A 371 -0.92 12.92 39.63
C ARG A 371 -0.99 11.60 38.86
N ARG A 372 -2.10 10.87 38.95
CA ARG A 372 -2.33 9.66 38.14
C ARG A 372 -2.34 9.95 36.65
N ALA A 373 -2.92 11.08 36.22
CA ALA A 373 -2.89 11.51 34.83
C ALA A 373 -1.47 11.83 34.37
N VAL A 374 -0.64 12.42 35.23
CA VAL A 374 0.80 12.67 34.97
C VAL A 374 1.57 11.37 34.78
N GLU A 375 1.42 10.40 35.68
CA GLU A 375 2.08 9.09 35.57
C GLU A 375 1.77 8.43 34.22
N LYS A 376 0.48 8.39 33.86
CA LYS A 376 0.05 7.87 32.56
C LYS A 376 0.60 8.69 31.38
N ALA A 377 0.66 10.02 31.50
CA ALA A 377 1.16 10.89 30.45
C ALA A 377 2.67 10.71 30.17
N TYR A 378 3.45 10.28 31.16
CA TYR A 378 4.86 9.90 30.96
C TYR A 378 5.00 8.46 30.41
N ASP A 379 4.07 7.56 30.73
CA ASP A 379 4.07 6.18 30.21
C ASP A 379 3.68 6.07 28.73
N VAL A 380 2.93 7.04 28.20
CA VAL A 380 2.43 7.07 26.81
C VAL A 380 3.53 7.01 25.73
N ALA A 381 4.80 7.25 26.07
CA ALA A 381 5.84 7.49 25.08
C ALA A 381 6.98 6.44 25.04
N LYS A 382 6.76 5.39 24.25
CA LYS A 382 7.83 4.58 23.63
C LYS A 382 7.62 4.47 22.12
N VAL A 383 7.59 5.62 21.45
CA VAL A 383 7.40 5.70 19.99
C VAL A 383 8.75 5.70 19.24
N ASP A 384 9.84 6.03 19.94
CA ASP A 384 11.16 6.22 19.37
C ASP A 384 11.66 5.00 18.57
N GLU A 385 11.52 3.78 19.09
CA GLU A 385 11.99 2.58 18.37
C GLU A 385 11.21 2.37 17.06
N ARG A 386 9.88 2.52 17.08
CA ARG A 386 9.03 2.33 15.90
C ARG A 386 9.30 3.38 14.83
N VAL A 387 9.46 4.64 15.25
CA VAL A 387 9.85 5.74 14.36
C VAL A 387 11.25 5.51 13.79
N ASN A 388 12.23 5.14 14.61
CA ASN A 388 13.60 4.87 14.16
C ASN A 388 13.65 3.73 13.14
N ARG A 389 12.87 2.66 13.34
CA ARG A 389 12.74 1.57 12.36
C ARG A 389 12.13 2.05 11.05
N ALA A 390 11.07 2.86 11.11
CA ALA A 390 10.42 3.40 9.92
C ALA A 390 11.33 4.36 9.14
N VAL A 391 12.04 5.26 9.83
CA VAL A 391 13.03 6.16 9.21
C VAL A 391 14.17 5.38 8.57
N SER A 392 14.66 4.33 9.23
CA SER A 392 15.71 3.46 8.67
C SER A 392 15.23 2.73 7.42
N ALA A 393 13.99 2.23 7.42
CA ALA A 393 13.38 1.62 6.24
C ALA A 393 13.17 2.63 5.10
N ALA A 394 12.69 3.84 5.40
CA ALA A 394 12.54 4.92 4.44
C ALA A 394 13.88 5.32 3.80
N ASN A 395 14.96 5.41 4.56
CA ASN A 395 16.28 5.69 3.99
C ASN A 395 16.76 4.55 3.08
N ARG A 396 16.47 3.28 3.41
CA ARG A 396 16.78 2.14 2.53
C ARG A 396 15.96 2.17 1.23
N ALA A 397 14.67 2.43 1.33
CA ALA A 397 13.78 2.56 0.17
C ALA A 397 14.22 3.71 -0.74
N ALA A 398 14.55 4.87 -0.17
CA ALA A 398 15.09 6.01 -0.94
C ALA A 398 16.42 5.67 -1.62
N ASN A 399 17.33 4.94 -0.97
CA ASN A 399 18.56 4.48 -1.61
C ASN A 399 18.29 3.51 -2.76
N ALA A 400 17.36 2.55 -2.59
CA ALA A 400 16.95 1.64 -3.65
C ALA A 400 16.32 2.39 -4.83
N ALA A 401 15.48 3.38 -4.57
CA ALA A 401 14.88 4.25 -5.56
C ALA A 401 15.94 5.00 -6.39
N ARG A 402 16.95 5.60 -5.76
CA ARG A 402 18.07 6.25 -6.48
C ARG A 402 18.84 5.26 -7.35
N VAL A 403 19.08 4.04 -6.87
CA VAL A 403 19.75 3.00 -7.66
C VAL A 403 18.90 2.58 -8.86
N ALA A 404 17.58 2.47 -8.70
CA ALA A 404 16.65 2.19 -9.80
C ALA A 404 16.66 3.32 -10.83
N ALA A 405 16.64 4.57 -10.39
CA ALA A 405 16.71 5.75 -11.23
C ALA A 405 17.98 5.79 -12.09
N ILE A 406 19.17 5.61 -11.48
CA ILE A 406 20.45 5.55 -12.20
C ILE A 406 20.47 4.43 -13.25
N LYS A 407 19.84 3.28 -12.95
CA LYS A 407 19.74 2.17 -13.92
C LYS A 407 18.79 2.50 -15.06
N ALA A 408 17.68 3.19 -14.79
CA ALA A 408 16.74 3.63 -15.81
C ALA A 408 17.41 4.58 -16.80
N GLU A 409 18.14 5.58 -16.30
CA GLU A 409 18.88 6.55 -17.13
C GLU A 409 19.95 5.86 -18.00
N LYS A 410 20.71 4.91 -17.44
CA LYS A 410 21.69 4.13 -18.21
C LYS A 410 21.05 3.32 -19.33
N ASN A 411 19.87 2.74 -19.10
CA ASN A 411 19.15 1.99 -20.11
C ASN A 411 18.69 2.89 -21.25
N GLU A 412 18.24 4.11 -20.93
CA GLU A 412 17.83 5.11 -21.91
C GLU A 412 19.01 5.53 -22.81
N ILE A 413 20.17 5.85 -22.22
CA ILE A 413 21.40 6.19 -22.97
C ILE A 413 21.81 5.04 -23.90
N GLN A 414 21.74 3.79 -23.44
CA GLN A 414 22.06 2.63 -24.28
C GLN A 414 21.09 2.45 -25.44
N GLN A 415 19.79 2.73 -25.25
CA GLN A 415 18.81 2.69 -26.33
C GLN A 415 19.09 3.78 -27.37
N VAL A 416 19.33 5.02 -26.94
CA VAL A 416 19.66 6.15 -27.83
C VAL A 416 20.93 5.86 -28.64
N ASN A 417 21.98 5.34 -27.99
CA ASN A 417 23.21 4.98 -28.69
C ASN A 417 22.99 3.89 -29.74
N ASN A 418 22.20 2.85 -29.43
CA ASN A 418 21.89 1.79 -30.40
C ASN A 418 21.04 2.28 -31.57
N GLU A 419 20.12 3.23 -31.35
CA GLU A 419 19.34 3.87 -32.43
C GLU A 419 20.22 4.77 -33.30
N SER A 420 21.19 5.49 -32.71
CA SER A 420 22.13 6.33 -33.47
C SER A 420 23.09 5.53 -34.38
N ILE A 421 23.45 4.30 -34.00
CA ILE A 421 24.33 3.41 -34.77
C ILE A 421 23.57 2.71 -35.92
N SER A 422 22.24 2.65 -35.85
CA SER A 422 21.42 1.93 -36.83
C SER A 422 20.85 2.78 -37.97
N ILE A 423 21.30 4.03 -38.12
CA ILE A 423 21.02 4.84 -39.31
C ILE A 423 21.83 4.27 -40.49
N PRO A 424 21.21 3.63 -41.50
CA PRO A 424 21.93 3.20 -42.68
C PRO A 424 22.34 4.47 -43.44
N ILE A 425 23.64 4.61 -43.70
CA ILE A 425 24.13 5.51 -44.74
C ILE A 425 23.51 5.01 -46.04
N LEU A 426 22.55 5.77 -46.56
CA LEU A 426 21.91 5.55 -47.86
C LEU A 426 22.81 6.03 -48.99
#